data_AF-A3ZNF6-F1
#
_entry.id   AF-A3ZNF6-F1
#
_cell.length_a   1.000
_cell.length_b   1.000
_cell.length_c   1.000
_cell.angle_alpha   90.00
_cell.angle_beta   90.00
_cell.angle_gamma   90.00
#
_symmetry.space_group_name_H-M   'P 1'
#
loop_
_entity.id
_entity.type
_entity.pdbx_description
1 polymer ?
#
loop_
_entity_poly.entity_id
_entity_poly.type
_entity_poly.pdbx_seq_one_letter_code
_entity_poly.pdbx_strand_id
1 'polypeptide(L)'
;MYKCQRCGTITPARTPAHQIIISERHKEYGSRSRPAPRGPRMRRDTQTIDRGGRGHEIVEQLTVCPNCAAQSVAAAEEPRMVNQPRPVYKDYSEDYDSDEE
;
A
#
# COMPACT_ATOMS: atom_id res chain seq x y z
N MET A 1 12.60 -2.60 26.95
CA MET A 1 12.02 -3.89 27.36
C MET A 1 10.54 -3.85 27.03
N TYR A 2 10.03 -4.87 26.35
CA TYR A 2 8.61 -5.02 26.01
C TYR A 2 8.26 -6.51 25.95
N LYS A 3 6.97 -6.85 26.07
CA LYS A 3 6.51 -8.22 25.87
C LYS A 3 6.21 -8.44 24.38
N CYS A 4 6.87 -9.43 23.77
CA CYS A 4 6.54 -9.85 22.41
C CYS A 4 5.09 -10.36 22.37
N GLN A 5 4.25 -9.80 21.51
CA GLN A 5 2.84 -10.20 21.43
C GLN A 5 2.65 -11.55 20.70
N ARG A 6 3.65 -12.02 19.95
CA ARG A 6 3.61 -13.32 19.26
C ARG A 6 4.05 -14.48 20.14
N CYS A 7 5.23 -14.41 20.76
CA CYS A 7 5.78 -15.50 21.59
C CYS A 7 5.68 -15.26 23.10
N GLY A 8 5.23 -14.09 23.54
CA GLY A 8 5.05 -13.77 24.96
C GLY A 8 6.34 -13.45 25.74
N THR A 9 7.52 -13.59 25.13
CA THR A 9 8.82 -13.33 25.79
C THR A 9 9.01 -11.84 26.10
N ILE A 10 9.57 -11.53 27.27
CA ILE A 10 9.99 -10.18 27.64
C ILE A 10 11.37 -9.91 27.04
N THR A 11 11.48 -8.88 26.20
CA THR A 11 12.74 -8.53 25.53
C THR A 11 13.66 -7.72 26.44
N PRO A 12 14.98 -7.93 26.40
CA PRO A 12 15.90 -7.16 27.23
C PRO A 12 15.91 -5.65 26.89
N ALA A 13 16.57 -4.87 27.72
CA ALA A 13 16.80 -3.46 27.42
C ALA A 13 17.60 -3.31 26.12
N ARG A 14 17.33 -2.21 25.38
CA ARG A 14 17.98 -1.89 24.10
C ARG A 14 17.75 -2.90 22.96
N THR A 15 16.82 -3.83 23.09
CA THR A 15 16.37 -4.65 21.95
C THR A 15 15.36 -3.87 21.10
N PRO A 16 15.52 -3.82 19.75
CA PRO A 16 14.57 -3.15 18.89
C PRO A 16 13.21 -3.85 18.88
N ALA A 17 12.15 -3.08 18.71
CA ALA A 17 10.79 -3.56 18.50
C ALA A 17 10.48 -3.60 17.01
N HIS A 18 9.95 -4.73 16.54
CA HIS A 18 9.49 -4.87 15.16
C HIS A 18 7.97 -4.96 15.13
N GLN A 19 7.37 -4.49 14.05
CA GLN A 19 5.93 -4.60 13.82
C GLN A 19 5.67 -5.56 12.66
N ILE A 20 4.73 -6.48 12.87
CA ILE A 20 4.25 -7.39 11.83
C ILE A 20 2.77 -7.14 11.62
N ILE A 21 2.33 -7.19 10.36
CA ILE A 21 0.94 -7.01 9.98
C ILE A 21 0.27 -8.38 10.01
N ILE A 22 -0.83 -8.52 10.77
CA ILE A 22 -1.61 -9.76 10.80
C ILE A 22 -2.76 -9.69 9.80
N SER A 23 -3.42 -8.54 9.73
CA SER A 23 -4.65 -8.37 8.96
C SER A 23 -4.66 -7.04 8.23
N GLU A 24 -5.02 -7.10 6.96
CA GLU A 24 -5.27 -5.95 6.10
C GLU A 24 -6.68 -6.05 5.52
N ARG A 25 -7.32 -4.91 5.28
CA ARG A 25 -8.61 -4.84 4.58
C ARG A 25 -8.52 -3.90 3.39
N HIS A 26 -9.22 -4.25 2.31
CA HIS A 26 -9.41 -3.33 1.20
C HIS A 26 -10.40 -2.23 1.59
N LYS A 27 -10.07 -0.97 1.28
CA LYS A 27 -10.92 0.18 1.55
C LYS A 27 -10.98 1.10 0.35
N GLU A 28 -12.20 1.51 0.02
CA GLU A 28 -12.45 2.61 -0.91
C GLU A 28 -12.74 3.88 -0.11
N TYR A 29 -12.02 4.94 -0.45
CA TYR A 29 -12.15 6.27 0.11
C TYR A 29 -12.90 7.16 -0.87
N GLY A 30 -13.98 7.78 -0.41
CA GLY A 30 -14.68 8.81 -1.17
C GLY A 30 -13.84 10.08 -1.30
N SER A 31 -14.12 10.89 -2.32
CA SER A 31 -13.54 12.21 -2.44
C SER A 31 -14.04 13.14 -1.34
N ARG A 32 -13.18 14.03 -0.85
CA ARG A 32 -13.53 15.05 0.15
C ARG A 32 -13.23 16.44 -0.38
N SER A 33 -14.12 17.36 -0.09
CA SER A 33 -14.01 18.76 -0.49
C SER A 33 -14.55 19.68 0.61
N ARG A 34 -13.99 20.89 0.69
CA ARG A 34 -14.47 21.95 1.60
C ARG A 34 -14.84 23.21 0.83
N PRO A 35 -15.69 24.08 1.39
CA PRO A 35 -15.89 25.41 0.83
C PRO A 35 -14.56 26.15 0.76
N ALA A 36 -14.31 26.79 -0.38
CA ALA A 36 -13.12 27.62 -0.53
C ALA A 36 -13.31 28.96 0.20
N PRO A 37 -12.23 29.57 0.75
CA PRO A 37 -12.35 30.90 1.37
C PRO A 37 -12.83 31.93 0.34
N ARG A 38 -13.89 32.65 0.68
CA ARG A 38 -14.44 33.72 -0.18
C ARG A 38 -13.57 34.96 -0.04
N GLY A 39 -12.71 35.19 -1.03
CA GLY A 39 -11.97 36.44 -1.20
C GLY A 39 -12.40 37.15 -2.49
N PRO A 40 -12.23 38.48 -2.60
CA PRO A 40 -12.71 39.29 -3.73
C PRO A 40 -12.12 38.92 -5.10
N ARG A 41 -11.11 38.03 -5.15
CA ARG A 41 -10.47 37.53 -6.37
C ARG A 41 -10.62 36.01 -6.57
N MET A 42 -11.35 35.29 -5.72
CA MET A 42 -11.37 33.82 -5.76
C MET A 42 -12.69 33.30 -6.36
N ARG A 43 -12.61 32.73 -7.57
CA ARG A 43 -13.75 32.21 -8.37
C ARG A 43 -14.18 30.77 -8.06
N ARG A 44 -13.60 30.12 -7.04
CA ARG A 44 -13.92 28.73 -6.72
C ARG A 44 -14.79 28.70 -5.47
N ASP A 45 -15.94 28.02 -5.56
CA ASP A 45 -16.84 27.82 -4.41
C ASP A 45 -16.39 26.64 -3.52
N THR A 46 -15.70 25.67 -4.13
CA THR A 46 -15.27 24.45 -3.44
C THR A 46 -13.81 24.13 -3.74
N GLN A 47 -13.06 23.73 -2.72
CA GLN A 47 -11.69 23.23 -2.79
C GLN A 47 -11.70 21.74 -2.49
N THR A 48 -11.25 20.92 -3.44
CA THR A 48 -11.01 19.49 -3.20
C THR A 48 -9.87 19.33 -2.19
N ILE A 49 -10.12 18.57 -1.11
CA ILE A 49 -9.13 18.21 -0.10
C ILE A 49 -8.39 16.96 -0.56
N ASP A 50 -9.14 15.92 -0.91
CA ASP A 50 -8.62 14.67 -1.45
C ASP A 50 -9.59 14.10 -2.50
N ARG A 51 -9.03 13.43 -3.50
CA ARG A 51 -9.79 12.86 -4.62
C ARG A 51 -10.40 11.49 -4.29
N GLY A 52 -10.18 10.98 -3.08
CA GLY A 52 -10.48 9.59 -2.75
C GLY A 52 -9.53 8.62 -3.44
N GLY A 53 -9.90 7.34 -3.45
CA GLY A 53 -9.12 6.27 -4.07
C GLY A 53 -9.39 4.90 -3.44
N ARG A 54 -8.68 3.87 -3.92
CA ARG A 54 -8.73 2.52 -3.37
C ARG A 54 -7.38 2.18 -2.76
N GLY A 55 -7.38 1.51 -1.62
CA GLY A 55 -6.16 1.13 -0.92
C GLY A 55 -6.38 0.01 0.07
N HIS A 56 -5.31 -0.36 0.77
CA HIS A 56 -5.33 -1.33 1.84
C HIS A 56 -5.09 -0.62 3.17
N GLU A 57 -5.93 -0.92 4.15
CA GLU A 57 -5.74 -0.48 5.52
C GLU A 57 -5.22 -1.63 6.35
N ILE A 58 -4.18 -1.35 7.14
CA ILE A 58 -3.71 -2.30 8.13
C ILE A 58 -4.67 -2.28 9.31
N VAL A 59 -5.35 -3.40 9.56
CA VAL A 59 -6.37 -3.54 10.61
C VAL A 59 -5.74 -3.93 11.93
N GLU A 60 -4.76 -4.82 11.88
CA GLU A 60 -4.12 -5.36 13.08
C GLU A 60 -2.63 -5.57 12.85
N GLN A 61 -1.84 -5.13 13.84
CA GLN A 61 -0.39 -5.31 13.89
C GLN A 61 0.04 -5.82 15.26
N LEU A 62 1.08 -6.65 15.28
CA LEU A 62 1.75 -7.06 16.52
C LEU A 62 3.12 -6.42 16.64
N THR A 63 3.49 -6.07 17.86
CA THR A 63 4.85 -5.76 18.26
C THR A 63 5.57 -7.05 18.68
N VAL A 64 6.66 -7.38 18.00
CA VAL A 64 7.35 -8.66 18.13
C VAL A 64 8.87 -8.49 18.31
N CYS A 65 9.49 -9.53 18.88
CA CYS A 65 10.94 -9.61 19.02
C CYS A 65 11.64 -9.85 17.66
N PRO A 66 12.95 -9.57 17.55
CA PRO A 66 13.69 -9.74 16.30
C PRO A 66 13.60 -11.15 15.70
N ASN A 67 13.57 -12.19 16.53
CA ASN A 67 13.44 -13.58 16.06
C ASN A 67 12.05 -13.83 15.43
N CYS A 68 10.99 -13.40 16.11
CA CYS A 68 9.62 -13.50 15.57
C CYS A 68 9.43 -12.66 14.29
N ALA A 69 10.14 -11.54 14.16
CA ALA A 69 10.12 -10.71 12.95
C ALA A 69 10.82 -11.41 11.78
N ALA A 70 11.99 -12.02 12.00
CA ALA A 70 12.71 -12.77 10.96
C ALA A 70 11.87 -13.93 10.40
N GLN A 71 11.15 -14.65 11.27
CA GLN A 71 10.27 -15.75 10.85
C GLN A 71 9.09 -15.28 9.98
N SER A 72 8.52 -14.10 10.26
CA SER A 72 7.45 -13.55 9.41
C SER A 72 7.95 -13.09 8.04
N VAL A 73 9.19 -12.62 7.93
CA VAL A 73 9.78 -12.24 6.64
C VAL A 73 10.02 -13.49 5.79
N ALA A 74 10.59 -14.54 6.37
CA ALA A 74 10.82 -15.81 5.67
C ALA A 74 9.51 -16.48 5.20
N ALA A 75 8.41 -16.34 5.95
CA ALA A 75 7.11 -16.87 5.54
C ALA A 75 6.42 -16.03 4.43
N ALA A 76 6.78 -14.76 4.28
CA ALA A 76 6.21 -13.87 3.26
C ALA A 76 6.87 -14.02 1.88
N GLU A 77 7.96 -14.79 1.78
CA GLU A 77 8.66 -15.10 0.53
C GLU A 77 8.01 -16.24 -0.27
N GLU A 78 7.02 -16.97 0.30
CA GLU A 78 6.12 -17.77 -0.52
C GLU A 78 5.20 -16.83 -1.32
N PRO A 79 5.14 -16.97 -2.65
CA PRO A 79 4.81 -15.86 -3.53
C PRO A 79 3.39 -15.37 -3.29
N ARG A 80 3.27 -14.07 -3.02
CA ARG A 80 2.13 -13.26 -3.43
C ARG A 80 1.89 -13.53 -4.91
N MET A 81 1.08 -14.53 -5.23
CA MET A 81 0.68 -14.82 -6.60
C MET A 81 -0.05 -13.60 -7.12
N VAL A 82 0.67 -12.83 -7.92
CA VAL A 82 0.17 -11.82 -8.84
C VAL A 82 -0.80 -12.55 -9.78
N ASN A 83 -2.06 -12.66 -9.39
CA ASN A 83 -3.15 -13.01 -10.30
C ASN A 83 -3.50 -11.78 -11.16
N GLN A 84 -2.50 -11.25 -11.85
CA GLN A 84 -2.70 -10.45 -13.04
C GLN A 84 -1.72 -10.98 -14.08
N PRO A 85 -2.19 -11.63 -15.17
CA PRO A 85 -1.32 -11.79 -16.32
C PRO A 85 -0.90 -10.39 -16.75
N ARG A 86 0.41 -10.11 -16.68
CA ARG A 86 1.02 -8.94 -17.34
C ARG A 86 0.53 -8.98 -18.78
N PRO A 87 -0.14 -7.95 -19.32
CA PRO A 87 -0.44 -7.93 -20.73
C PRO A 87 0.91 -7.94 -21.46
N VAL A 88 1.18 -9.03 -22.17
CA VAL A 88 2.22 -9.08 -23.19
C VAL A 88 1.73 -8.11 -24.26
N TYR A 89 2.20 -6.86 -24.18
CA TYR A 89 2.12 -5.95 -25.29
C TYR A 89 2.81 -6.67 -26.46
N LYS A 90 2.01 -7.06 -27.45
CA LYS A 90 2.55 -7.51 -28.73
C LYS A 90 3.34 -6.32 -29.26
N ASP A 91 4.65 -6.51 -29.44
CA ASP A 91 5.45 -5.70 -30.34
C ASP A 91 4.66 -5.63 -31.66
N TYR A 92 4.14 -4.45 -31.97
CA TYR A 92 3.72 -4.12 -33.32
C TYR A 92 5.02 -3.93 -34.10
N SER A 93 5.56 -5.04 -34.60
CA SER A 93 6.57 -5.01 -35.65
C SER A 93 6.02 -4.22 -36.84
N GLU A 94 6.89 -3.37 -37.36
CA GLU A 94 6.68 -2.44 -38.45
C GLU A 94 6.49 -3.21 -39.76
N ASP A 95 5.26 -3.30 -40.25
CA ASP A 95 4.96 -3.65 -41.64
C ASP A 95 4.32 -2.41 -42.31
N TYR A 96 5.15 -1.40 -42.59
CA TYR A 96 4.82 -0.38 -43.59
C TYR A 96 5.11 -1.01 -44.96
N ASP A 97 4.08 -1.61 -45.56
CA ASP A 97 4.11 -1.99 -46.97
C ASP A 97 4.29 -0.72 -47.81
N SER A 98 5.44 -0.66 -48.46
CA SER A 98 5.74 0.21 -49.58
C SER A 98 5.02 -0.31 -50.82
N ASP A 99 3.85 0.26 -51.13
CA ASP A 99 3.26 0.13 -52.47
C ASP A 99 3.82 1.25 -53.36
N GLU A 100 4.76 0.84 -54.22
CA GLU A 100 5.06 1.48 -55.50
C GLU A 100 3.85 1.31 -56.45
N GLU A 101 3.28 2.40 -56.95
CA GLU A 101 2.95 2.60 -58.37
C GLU A 101 2.69 4.08 -58.70
#